data_AF-A0A1F9KKM8-F1
#
_entry.id   AF-A0A1F9KKM8-F1
#
_cell.length_a   1.000
_cell.length_b   1.000
_cell.length_c   1.000
_cell.angle_alpha   90.00
_cell.angle_beta   90.00
_cell.angle_gamma   90.00
#
_symmetry.space_group_name_H-M   'P 1'
#
loop_
_entity.id
_entity.type
_entity.pdbx_description
1 polymer ?
#
loop_
_entity_poly.entity_id
_entity_poly.type
_entity_poly.pdbx_seq_one_letter_code
_entity_poly.pdbx_strand_id
1 'polypeptide(L)' 'MIGSEELELAVQNIVRDAMSMTQDQLITEVTRVFGFDRTGASIRDRIEKNLRKMIEAGTLVIKGDRMTPGKN' A
#
# COMPACT_ATOMS: atom_id res chain seq x y z
N MET A 1 9.06 12.64 7.58
CA MET A 1 8.63 11.29 7.98
C MET A 1 7.19 11.15 7.51
N ILE A 2 6.86 10.18 6.65
CA ILE A 2 5.49 10.03 6.11
C ILE A 2 4.55 9.65 7.25
N GLY A 3 3.36 10.24 7.36
CA GLY A 3 2.31 9.84 8.29
C GLY A 3 1.64 8.52 7.89
N SER A 4 1.02 7.80 8.84
CA SER A 4 0.25 6.59 8.49
C SER A 4 -0.93 6.94 7.57
N GLU A 5 -1.62 8.06 7.82
CA GLU A 5 -2.74 8.54 6.99
C GLU A 5 -2.32 8.87 5.56
N GLU A 6 -1.18 9.55 5.37
CA GLU A 6 -0.64 9.85 4.04
C GLU A 6 -0.32 8.56 3.28
N LEU A 7 0.19 7.56 3.99
CA LEU A 7 0.52 6.27 3.41
C LEU A 7 -0.72 5.47 3.01
N GLU A 8 -1.73 5.45 3.88
CA GLU A 8 -3.02 4.81 3.61
C GLU A 8 -3.72 5.47 2.41
N LEU A 9 -3.69 6.81 2.35
CA LEU A 9 -4.26 7.56 1.22
C LEU A 9 -3.53 7.24 -0.09
N ALA A 10 -2.20 7.18 -0.08
CA ALA A 10 -1.42 6.79 -1.26
C ALA A 10 -1.78 5.37 -1.71
N VAL A 11 -1.86 4.41 -0.78
CA VAL A 11 -2.25 3.03 -1.08
C VAL A 11 -3.66 2.97 -1.69
N GLN A 12 -4.64 3.66 -1.10
CA GLN A 12 -6.00 3.68 -1.62
C GLN A 12 -6.07 4.26 -3.03
N ASN A 13 -5.36 5.36 -3.29
CA ASN A 13 -5.32 5.97 -4.61
C ASN A 13 -4.70 5.03 -5.66
N ILE A 14 -3.54 4.45 -5.35
CA ILE A 14 -2.83 3.53 -6.26
C ILE A 14 -3.67 2.29 -6.57
N VAL A 15 -4.24 1.65 -5.55
CA VAL A 15 -5.01 0.41 -5.73
C VAL A 15 -6.35 0.67 -6.41
N ARG A 16 -6.98 1.83 -6.17
CA ARG A 16 -8.20 2.25 -6.87
C ARG A 16 -7.92 2.48 -8.36
N ASP A 17 -6.83 3.16 -8.70
CA ASP A 17 -6.51 3.48 -10.10
C ASP A 17 -6.07 2.23 -10.88
N ALA A 18 -5.32 1.32 -10.25
CA ALA A 18 -4.89 0.07 -10.88
C ALA A 18 -5.95 -1.05 -10.85
N MET A 19 -7.01 -0.91 -10.04
CA MET A 19 -8.05 -1.91 -9.71
C MET A 19 -7.57 -3.19 -9.03
N SER A 20 -6.35 -3.65 -9.33
CA SER A 20 -5.74 -4.85 -8.75
C SER A 20 -4.23 -4.90 -9.01
N MET A 21 -3.40 -5.14 -8.00
CA MET A 21 -1.95 -5.30 -8.15
C MET A 21 -1.33 -6.20 -7.08
N THR A 22 -0.13 -6.72 -7.29
CA THR A 22 0.57 -7.50 -6.25
C THR A 22 1.07 -6.59 -5.13
N GLN A 23 1.36 -7.16 -3.96
CA GLN A 23 1.91 -6.40 -2.83
C GLN A 23 3.26 -5.74 -3.19
N ASP A 24 4.14 -6.42 -3.93
CA ASP A 24 5.44 -5.85 -4.34
C ASP A 24 5.29 -4.68 -5.33
N GLN A 25 4.33 -4.77 -6.25
CA GLN A 25 4.00 -3.66 -7.15
C GLN A 25 3.49 -2.46 -6.34
N LEU A 26 2.59 -2.71 -5.39
CA LEU A 26 2.03 -1.67 -4.53
C LEU A 26 3.11 -0.97 -3.70
N ILE A 27 4.00 -1.73 -3.05
CA ILE A 27 5.12 -1.17 -2.28
C ILE A 27 6.01 -0.31 -3.18
N THR A 28 6.31 -0.80 -4.39
CA THR A 28 7.13 -0.06 -5.37
C THR A 28 6.47 1.26 -5.76
N GLU A 29 5.20 1.25 -6.15
CA GLU A 29 4.46 2.47 -6.53
C GLU A 29 4.35 3.45 -5.35
N VAL A 30 4.04 2.96 -4.15
CA VAL A 30 4.02 3.80 -2.94
C VAL A 30 5.37 4.48 -2.72
N THR A 31 6.48 3.75 -2.86
CA THR A 31 7.82 4.35 -2.68
C THR A 31 8.15 5.40 -3.74
N ARG A 32 7.65 5.23 -4.97
CA ARG A 32 7.79 6.22 -6.05
C ARG A 32 7.01 7.50 -5.75
N VAL A 33 5.77 7.38 -5.25
CA VAL A 33 4.93 8.53 -4.86
C VAL A 33 5.65 9.44 -3.85
N PHE A 34 6.40 8.86 -2.91
CA PHE A 34 7.12 9.61 -1.89
C PHE A 34 8.58 9.94 -2.25
N GLY A 35 9.03 9.67 -3.47
CA GLY A 35 10.38 10.01 -3.94
C GLY A 35 11.50 9.24 -3.24
N PHE A 36 11.24 8.03 -2.74
CA PHE A 36 12.29 7.20 -2.18
C PHE A 36 13.03 6.43 -3.28
N ASP A 37 14.24 6.86 -3.60
CA ASP A 37 15.14 6.17 -4.56
C ASP A 37 15.53 4.75 -4.11
N ARG A 38 15.53 4.49 -2.80
CA ARG A 38 15.78 3.17 -2.23
C ARG A 38 14.71 2.82 -1.20
N THR A 39 14.00 1.73 -1.45
CA THR A 39 13.21 1.05 -0.43
C THR A 39 14.16 0.37 0.56
N GLY A 40 14.66 1.13 1.54
CA GLY A 40 15.35 0.53 2.68
C GLY A 40 14.42 -0.41 3.45
N ALA A 41 14.97 -1.42 4.12
CA ALA A 41 14.19 -2.40 4.89
C ALA A 41 13.18 -1.73 5.85
N SER A 42 13.56 -0.61 6.49
CA SER A 42 12.66 0.12 7.39
C SER A 42 11.44 0.74 6.72
N ILE A 43 11.56 1.20 5.47
CA ILE A 43 10.44 1.77 4.72
C ILE A 43 9.50 0.65 4.29
N ARG A 44 10.06 -0.46 3.78
CA ARG A 44 9.29 -1.65 3.40
C ARG A 44 8.46 -2.16 4.57
N ASP A 45 9.09 -2.41 5.72
CA ASP A 45 8.43 -2.93 6.92
C ASP A 45 7.28 -2.03 7.38
N ARG A 46 7.46 -0.71 7.23
CA ARG A 46 6.45 0.27 7.59
C ARG A 46 5.27 0.28 6.63
N ILE A 47 5.51 0.13 5.34
CA ILE A 47 4.45 -0.02 4.33
C ILE A 47 3.69 -1.30 4.61
N GLU A 48 4.38 -2.42 4.74
CA GLU A 48 3.77 -3.72 5.02
C GLU A 48 2.95 -3.72 6.32
N LYS A 49 3.42 -3.03 7.37
CA LYS A 49 2.66 -2.85 8.61
C LYS A 49 1.36 -2.07 8.40
N ASN A 50 1.37 -1.04 7.54
CA ASN A 50 0.14 -0.30 7.22
C ASN A 50 -0.79 -1.12 6.33
N LEU A 51 -0.26 -1.84 5.33
CA LEU A 51 -1.07 -2.74 4.50
C LEU A 51 -1.82 -3.77 5.36
N ARG A 52 -1.16 -4.37 6.36
CA ARG A 52 -1.81 -5.28 7.31
C ARG A 52 -2.98 -4.62 8.05
N LYS A 53 -2.79 -3.41 8.57
CA LYS A 53 -3.87 -2.65 9.23
C LYS A 53 -5.04 -2.34 8.29
N MET A 54 -4.75 -1.97 7.04
CA MET A 54 -5.79 -1.69 6.04
C MET A 54 -6.58 -2.95 5.68
N ILE A 55 -5.92 -4.12 5.64
CA ILE A 55 -6.57 -5.42 5.46
C ILE A 55 -7.46 -5.75 6.66
N GLU A 56 -6.94 -5.59 7.87
CA GLU A 56 -7.70 -5.78 9.12
C GLU A 56 -8.93 -4.87 9.19
N ALA A 57 -8.80 -3.62 8.71
CA ALA A 57 -9.88 -2.65 8.63
C ALA A 57 -10.85 -2.88 7.45
N GLY A 58 -10.54 -3.80 6.54
CA GLY A 58 -11.36 -4.10 5.35
C GLY A 58 -11.29 -3.05 4.23
N THR A 59 -10.43 -2.04 4.34
CA THR A 59 -10.23 -1.00 3.31
C THR A 59 -9.34 -1.46 2.16
N LEU A 60 -8.61 -2.56 2.36
CA LEU A 60 -7.84 -3.27 1.37
C LEU A 60 -8.15 -4.77 1.47
N VAL A 61 -8.31 -5.45 0.34
CA VAL A 61 -8.69 -6.88 0.32
C VAL A 61 -7.70 -7.68 -0.51
N ILE A 62 -7.31 -8.85 0.01
CA ILE A 62 -6.49 -9.83 -0.71
C ILE A 62 -7.42 -10.78 -1.49
N LYS A 63 -7.16 -10.91 -2.79
CA LYS A 63 -7.78 -11.92 -3.66
C LYS A 63 -6.69 -12.70 -4.37
N GLY A 64 -6.39 -13.91 -3.88
CA GLY A 64 -5.22 -14.67 -4.33
C GLY A 64 -3.93 -13.97 -3.91
N ASP A 65 -3.08 -13.63 -4.89
CA ASP A 65 -1.83 -12.90 -4.71
C ASP A 65 -1.97 -11.38 -4.94
N ARG A 66 -3.20 -10.89 -5.15
CA ARG A 66 -3.47 -9.49 -5.52
C ARG A 66 -4.18 -8.73 -4.41
N MET A 67 -3.81 -7.47 -4.29
CA MET A 67 -4.43 -6.44 -3.46
C MET A 67 -5.47 -5.70 -4.31
N THR A 68 -6.68 -5.55 -3.79
CA THR A 68 -7.80 -4.85 -4.43
C THR A 68 -8.47 -3.88 -3.45
N PRO A 69 -9.18 -2.84 -3.91
CA PRO A 69 -9.91 -1.96 -3.01
C PRO A 69 -10.91 -2.74 -2.18
N GLY A 70 -10.97 -2.43 -0.88
CA GLY A 70 -12.05 -2.87 -0.01
C GLY A 70 -13.36 -2.14 -0.31
N LYS A 71 -14.46 -2.68 0.19
CA LYS A 71 -15.73 -1.95 0.21
C LYS A 71 -15.71 -1.03 1.42
N ASN A 72 -15.38 0.25 1.22
CA ASN A 72 -15.81 1.31 2.13
C ASN A 72 -17.30 1.57 1.95
#